data_AF-A0A9D7WMZ1-F1
#
_entry.id   AF-A0A9D7WMZ1-F1
#
_cell.length_a   1.000
_cell.length_b   1.000
_cell.length_c   1.000
_cell.angle_alpha   90.00
_cell.angle_beta   90.00
_cell.angle_gamma   90.00
#
_symmetry.space_group_name_H-M   'P 1'
#
loop_
_entity.id
_entity.type
_entity.pdbx_description
1 polymer ?
#
loop_
_entity_poly.entity_id
_entity_poly.type
_entity_poly.pdbx_seq_one_letter_code
_entity_poly.pdbx_strand_id
1 'polypeptide(L)'
;TLQFFWLMVLGIICTSFAFLLGVYVMKFIKPYTVNLSVNLEPIYAIIFALLIFKNSEVMSLNFYLGSMIVVGSILLNALFKKTKKPQKVA
;
A
#
# COMPACT_ATOMS: atom_id res chain seq x y z
N THR A 1 -4.48 23.63 19.49
CA THR A 1 -5.83 23.51 18.88
C THR A 1 -5.79 22.95 17.46
N LEU A 2 -4.99 23.50 16.54
CA LEU A 2 -4.94 23.05 15.14
C LEU A 2 -4.47 21.58 14.96
N GLN A 3 -3.62 21.07 15.86
CA GLN A 3 -3.15 19.68 15.82
C GLN A 3 -4.27 18.66 16.08
N PHE A 4 -5.14 18.95 17.06
CA PHE A 4 -6.33 18.13 17.34
C PHE A 4 -7.30 18.13 16.16
N PHE A 5 -7.43 19.27 15.47
CA PHE A 5 -8.23 19.38 14.26
C PHE A 5 -7.68 18.49 13.14
N TRP A 6 -6.38 18.55 12.84
CA TRP A 6 -5.76 17.66 11.84
C TRP A 6 -5.84 16.18 12.20
N LEU A 7 -5.69 15.83 13.48
CA LEU A 7 -5.86 14.45 13.96
C LEU A 7 -7.30 13.96 13.78
N MET A 8 -8.30 14.79 14.06
CA MET A 8 -9.71 14.47 13.79
C MET A 8 -9.95 14.24 12.30
N VAL A 9 -9.47 15.14 11.44
CA VAL A 9 -9.63 15.04 9.99
C VAL A 9 -8.99 13.76 9.47
N LEU A 10 -7.77 13.44 9.91
CA LEU A 10 -7.06 12.22 9.52
C LEU A 10 -7.83 10.96 9.96
N GLY A 11 -8.28 10.89 11.22
CA GLY A 11 -8.96 9.69 11.73
C GLY A 11 -10.35 9.46 11.12
N ILE A 12 -11.09 10.53 10.83
CA ILE A 12 -12.44 10.43 10.27
C ILE A 12 -12.36 10.19 8.76
N ILE A 13 -11.67 11.07 8.03
CA ILE A 13 -11.67 11.06 6.56
C ILE A 13 -10.70 10.00 6.03
N CYS A 14 -9.45 10.03 6.47
CA CYS A 14 -8.41 9.17 5.91
C CYS A 14 -8.51 7.72 6.42
N THR A 15 -8.90 7.51 7.69
CA THR A 15 -8.98 6.15 8.26
C THR A 15 -10.40 5.58 8.15
N SER A 16 -11.38 6.19 8.81
CA SER A 16 -12.71 5.58 8.96
C SER A 16 -13.50 5.54 7.64
N PHE A 17 -13.53 6.65 6.90
CA PHE A 17 -14.27 6.74 5.64
C PHE A 17 -13.62 5.93 4.51
N ALA A 18 -12.29 6.00 4.35
CA ALA A 18 -11.59 5.19 3.36
C ALA A 18 -11.74 3.68 3.63
N PHE A 19 -11.70 3.27 4.90
CA PHE A 19 -11.94 1.88 5.28
C PHE A 19 -13.38 1.44 4.97
N LEU A 20 -14.38 2.27 5.28
CA LEU A 20 -15.78 2.00 4.96
C LEU A 20 -15.99 1.83 3.45
N LEU A 21 -15.41 2.72 2.65
CA LEU A 21 -15.41 2.58 1.19
C LEU A 21 -14.73 1.29 0.74
N GLY A 22 -13.60 0.93 1.34
CA GLY A 22 -12.91 -0.33 1.07
C GLY A 22 -13.81 -1.55 1.30
N VAL A 23 -14.54 -1.59 2.42
CA VAL A 23 -15.52 -2.65 2.73
C VAL A 23 -16.70 -2.62 1.76
N TYR A 24 -17.20 -1.43 1.40
CA TYR A 24 -18.28 -1.28 0.43
C TYR A 24 -17.89 -1.81 -0.95
N VAL A 25 -16.66 -1.56 -1.40
CA VAL A 25 -16.13 -2.06 -2.68
C VAL A 25 -16.06 -3.58 -2.71
N MET A 26 -15.88 -4.27 -1.57
CA MET A 26 -15.94 -5.74 -1.51
C MET A 26 -17.32 -6.30 -1.89
N LYS A 27 -18.38 -5.46 -1.91
CA LYS A 27 -19.71 -5.85 -2.39
C LYS A 27 -19.80 -5.91 -3.92
N PHE A 28 -18.92 -5.19 -4.63
CA PHE A 28 -18.89 -5.11 -6.10
C PHE A 28 -17.73 -5.89 -6.72
N ILE A 29 -16.62 -6.04 -5.98
CA ILE A 29 -15.42 -6.75 -6.44
C ILE A 29 -15.10 -7.86 -5.44
N LYS A 30 -14.64 -9.02 -5.95
CA LYS A 30 -14.27 -10.18 -5.12
C LYS A 30 -13.29 -9.76 -3.99
N PRO A 31 -13.52 -10.21 -2.74
CA PRO A 31 -12.65 -9.88 -1.60
C PRO A 31 -11.17 -10.17 -1.84
N TYR A 32 -10.86 -11.19 -2.65
CA TYR A 32 -9.50 -11.52 -3.07
C TYR A 32 -8.81 -10.39 -3.85
N THR A 33 -9.50 -9.72 -4.77
CA THR A 33 -8.94 -8.62 -5.57
C THR A 33 -8.73 -7.36 -4.72
N VAL A 34 -9.64 -7.09 -3.78
CA VAL A 34 -9.51 -5.98 -2.82
C VAL A 34 -8.30 -6.23 -1.91
N ASN A 35 -8.18 -7.44 -1.35
CA ASN A 35 -7.03 -7.81 -0.52
C ASN A 35 -5.72 -7.77 -1.31
N LEU A 36 -5.71 -8.20 -2.57
CA LEU A 36 -4.54 -8.08 -3.44
C LEU A 36 -4.15 -6.62 -3.67
N SER A 37 -5.12 -5.73 -3.88
CA SER A 37 -4.89 -4.29 -4.07
C SER A 37 -4.28 -3.63 -2.83
N VAL A 38 -4.75 -4.00 -1.62
CA VAL A 38 -4.16 -3.54 -0.36
C VAL A 38 -2.73 -4.07 -0.18
N ASN A 39 -2.44 -5.32 -0.54
CA ASN A 39 -1.07 -5.84 -0.50
C ASN A 39 -0.10 -5.12 -1.47
N LEU A 40 -0.63 -4.40 -2.47
CA LEU A 40 0.17 -3.58 -3.39
C LEU A 40 0.44 -2.16 -2.85
N GLU A 41 -0.14 -1.78 -1.70
CA GLU A 41 0.10 -0.51 -1.02
C GLU A 41 1.60 -0.15 -0.92
N PRO A 42 2.51 -1.07 -0.57
CA PRO A 42 3.93 -0.76 -0.54
C PRO A 42 4.52 -0.39 -1.91
N ILE A 43 4.07 -1.04 -2.99
CA ILE A 43 4.53 -0.75 -4.35
C ILE A 43 4.04 0.63 -4.77
N TYR A 44 2.77 0.94 -4.50
CA TYR A 44 2.22 2.27 -4.82
C TYR A 44 2.92 3.37 -4.03
N ALA A 45 3.22 3.15 -2.75
CA ALA A 45 3.97 4.10 -1.93
C ALA A 45 5.36 4.42 -2.52
N ILE A 46 6.09 3.42 -3.03
CA ILE A 46 7.40 3.62 -3.68
C ILE A 46 7.27 4.41 -4.98
N ILE A 47 6.29 4.08 -5.82
CA ILE A 47 6.04 4.81 -7.07
C ILE A 47 5.70 6.27 -6.75
N PHE A 48 4.83 6.50 -5.77
CA PHE A 48 4.43 7.84 -5.34
C PHE A 48 5.62 8.63 -4.77
N ALA A 49 6.47 7.96 -3.98
CA ALA A 49 7.71 8.55 -3.47
C ALA A 49 8.62 8.98 -4.63
N LEU A 50 8.88 8.11 -5.62
CA LEU A 50 9.72 8.46 -6.78
C LEU A 50 9.13 9.62 -7.61
N LEU A 51 7.81 9.77 -7.69
CA LEU A 51 7.16 10.86 -8.41
C LEU A 51 7.26 12.21 -7.69
N ILE A 52 7.06 12.24 -6.36
CA ILE A 52 7.09 13.47 -5.56
C ILE A 52 8.53 13.88 -5.24
N PHE A 53 9.37 12.92 -4.87
CA PHE A 53 10.73 13.11 -4.38
C PHE A 53 11.78 12.95 -5.49
N LYS A 54 11.41 13.24 -6.74
CA LYS A 54 12.22 13.03 -7.97
C LYS A 54 13.60 13.68 -7.95
N ASN A 55 13.78 14.76 -7.17
CA ASN A 55 15.02 15.52 -7.04
C ASN A 55 15.73 15.32 -5.69
N SER A 56 15.32 14.32 -4.91
CA SER A 56 15.74 14.23 -3.50
C SER A 56 17.17 13.76 -3.38
N GLU A 57 17.82 14.42 -2.44
CA GLU A 57 19.23 14.33 -2.07
C GLU A 57 19.81 12.92 -2.13
N VAL A 58 21.10 12.84 -2.44
CA VAL A 58 21.88 11.59 -2.39
C VAL A 58 21.75 11.03 -0.98
N MET A 59 20.85 10.08 -0.80
CA MET A 59 20.59 9.49 0.51
C MET A 59 21.77 8.62 0.95
N SER A 60 21.87 8.40 2.26
CA SER A 60 22.96 7.58 2.81
C SER A 60 22.92 6.16 2.28
N LEU A 61 24.08 5.50 2.22
CA LEU A 61 24.21 4.11 1.75
C LEU A 61 23.23 3.14 2.47
N ASN A 62 22.98 3.39 3.75
CA ASN A 62 22.05 2.60 4.57
C ASN A 62 20.61 2.72 4.10
N PHE A 63 20.18 3.89 3.62
CA PHE A 63 18.84 4.08 3.07
C PHE A 63 18.66 3.30 1.76
N TYR A 64 19.69 3.28 0.89
CA TYR A 64 19.66 2.48 -0.33
C TYR A 64 19.60 0.98 -0.04
N LEU A 65 20.37 0.48 0.93
CA LEU A 65 20.30 -0.92 1.33
C LEU A 65 18.94 -1.27 1.95
N GLY A 66 18.42 -0.44 2.86
CA GLY A 66 17.11 -0.65 3.49
C GLY A 66 15.96 -0.65 2.47
N SER A 67 15.94 0.32 1.56
CA SER A 67 14.94 0.39 0.50
C SER A 67 15.03 -0.81 -0.45
N MET A 68 16.24 -1.25 -0.81
CA MET A 68 16.45 -2.45 -1.64
C MET A 68 15.87 -3.72 -0.99
N ILE A 69 16.05 -3.90 0.33
CA ILE A 69 15.52 -5.05 1.07
C ILE A 69 13.98 -5.03 1.10
N VAL A 70 13.40 -3.86 1.40
CA VAL A 70 11.93 -3.70 1.47
C VAL A 70 11.31 -3.94 0.09
N VAL A 71 11.80 -3.23 -0.94
CA VAL A 71 11.36 -3.37 -2.34
C VAL A 71 11.50 -4.81 -2.82
N GLY A 72 12.65 -5.43 -2.58
CA GLY A 72 12.93 -6.83 -2.96
C GLY A 72 11.95 -7.80 -2.31
N SER A 73 11.70 -7.65 -1.01
CA SER A 73 10.77 -8.51 -0.26
C SER A 73 9.33 -8.42 -0.78
N ILE A 74 8.88 -7.20 -1.12
CA ILE A 74 7.53 -6.96 -1.68
C ILE A 74 7.42 -7.53 -3.10
N LEU A 75 8.42 -7.31 -3.96
CA LEU A 75 8.45 -7.85 -5.32
C LEU A 75 8.46 -9.38 -5.32
N LEU A 76 9.27 -10.01 -4.46
CA LEU A 76 9.27 -11.46 -4.29
C LEU A 76 7.88 -11.95 -3.88
N ASN A 77 7.27 -11.35 -2.86
CA ASN A 77 5.91 -11.71 -2.43
C ASN A 77 4.89 -11.56 -3.57
N ALA A 78 4.94 -10.46 -4.33
CA ALA A 78 4.05 -10.22 -5.47
C ALA A 78 4.23 -11.25 -6.60
N LEU A 79 5.47 -11.63 -6.92
CA LEU A 79 5.80 -12.63 -7.95
C LEU A 79 5.38 -14.04 -7.52
N PHE A 80 5.69 -14.45 -6.29
CA PHE A 80 5.32 -15.77 -5.76
C PHE A 80 3.80 -15.96 -5.65
N LYS A 81 3.06 -14.88 -5.33
CA LYS A 81 1.60 -14.94 -5.20
C LYS A 81 0.88 -15.05 -6.56
N LYS A 82 1.49 -14.61 -7.68
CA LYS A 82 0.96 -14.82 -9.04
C LYS A 82 0.93 -16.30 -9.46
N THR A 83 1.75 -17.16 -8.86
CA THR A 83 1.89 -18.57 -9.25
C THR A 83 0.89 -19.51 -8.55
N LYS A 84 0.13 -19.04 -7.55
CA LYS A 84 -0.95 -19.84 -6.95
C LYS A 84 -2.23 -19.70 -7.77
N LYS A 85 -2.50 -20.72 -8.59
CA LYS A 85 -3.78 -20.97 -9.28
C LYS A 85 -4.96 -20.70 -8.35
N PRO A 86 -6.10 -20.18 -8.87
CA PRO A 86 -7.30 -19.98 -8.07
C PRO A 86 -7.72 -21.34 -7.49
N GLN A 87 -7.62 -21.47 -6.18
CA GLN A 87 -8.17 -22.61 -5.46
C GLN A 87 -9.69 -22.53 -5.64
N LYS A 88 -10.23 -23.41 -6.49
CA LYS A 88 -11.67 -23.69 -6.56
C LYS A 88 -12.09 -24.10 -5.14
N VAL A 89 -12.80 -23.21 -4.45
CA VAL A 89 -13.63 -23.60 -3.32
C VAL A 89 -14.88 -24.23 -3.93
N ALA A 90 -15.19 -25.43 -3.46
CA ALA A 90 -16.16 -26.37 -4.00
C ALA A 90 -17.57 -25.77 -4.18
#